data_AF-A0A9J9EQ85-F1
#
_entry.id   AF-A0A9J9EQ85-F1
#
_cell.length_a   1.000
_cell.length_b   1.000
_cell.length_c   1.000
_cell.angle_alpha   90.00
_cell.angle_beta   90.00
_cell.angle_gamma   90.00
#
_symmetry.space_group_name_H-M   'P 1'
#
loop_
_entity.id
_entity.type
_entity.pdbx_description
1 polymer ?
#
loop_
_entity_poly.entity_id
_entity_poly.type
_entity_poly.pdbx_seq_one_letter_code
_entity_poly.pdbx_strand_id
1 'polypeptide(L)'
;MGWKEFSATNTFSGPSETPVIGTISIENVGIANAPFVPENGFATVSFSVSYTGTPTSLEYALFNFETGNIVTQFATFDSSPSNESSILTFTVPTANTRYGIRVRFGNNNSVIAEQSKSWLASDFVIMGGQSLFHHLNTDDPSLSPAGVYKYTTSGGVHISTGGRGQAELGKIIVADSGGSVVISNTAIGGTCMTEECAIDRGDGSNYWFNPDSALSKSTTDAIELLAPHGKATAFAFAQGQTDAVVASNPDTYLANLTAVVARVRALVTAPDGSELPVVIGILGRNTSSGSDATAQAIREKQLEYLDSDSNAQGVFMYPYSTDDGTHPDDSGDILLGQAVGKVIVGAIPPKLTGITLSQTKDVLTLTYDSDLANETYSLEGIRVEADGGAKTISSFARTGNRTADITLTSAITDASDIDVYVGWGTGNTSNLLTYPSSSAVSGVYALPFASKGNDFTIQNTAPTVSITGEASLTAGAPGTYTANINDPDAGDSHTYIWRIVSGDGSLNETNTASVTLTSTVKAVSNTVRLGCIVHDGTEPSEEAFFDVTVAAYVPPVQTTQSTLRLKIAGLAIGLRDLTLFDMQTKELLFTGDVLVNKYRVNVPLTPPKGTKVFGWHAGSNPPYTSTGVYGVTE
;
A
#
# COMPACT_ATOMS: atom_id res chain seq x y z
N MET A 1 115.78 -39.69 -28.35
CA MET A 1 114.68 -39.66 -27.36
C MET A 1 114.36 -38.21 -27.07
N GLY A 2 113.09 -37.81 -27.17
CA GLY A 2 112.65 -36.44 -26.89
C GLY A 2 111.54 -36.02 -27.85
N TRP A 3 110.31 -36.07 -27.36
CA TRP A 3 109.05 -36.03 -28.10
C TRP A 3 108.74 -34.66 -28.72
N LYS A 4 108.17 -34.64 -29.92
CA LYS A 4 107.47 -33.49 -30.51
C LYS A 4 105.97 -33.71 -30.32
N GLU A 5 105.35 -32.89 -29.47
CA GLU A 5 103.91 -32.82 -29.33
C GLU A 5 103.29 -32.21 -30.60
N PHE A 6 102.28 -32.89 -31.14
CA PHE A 6 101.41 -32.37 -32.19
C PHE A 6 100.30 -31.54 -31.52
N SER A 7 100.21 -30.25 -31.84
CA SER A 7 99.02 -29.44 -31.57
C SER A 7 98.02 -29.65 -32.71
N ALA A 8 96.94 -30.38 -32.44
CA ALA A 8 95.75 -30.40 -33.28
C ALA A 8 94.71 -29.48 -32.67
N THR A 9 94.59 -28.27 -33.22
CA THR A 9 93.45 -27.37 -33.02
C THR A 9 92.27 -27.93 -33.79
N ASN A 10 91.44 -28.75 -33.14
CA ASN A 10 90.09 -29.03 -33.62
C ASN A 10 89.14 -28.00 -33.00
N THR A 11 88.87 -26.93 -33.74
CA THR A 11 87.71 -26.07 -33.49
C THR A 11 86.45 -26.85 -33.82
N PHE A 12 85.79 -27.39 -32.80
CA PHE A 12 84.37 -27.77 -32.91
C PHE A 12 83.54 -26.48 -32.92
N SER A 13 83.15 -26.03 -34.11
CA SER A 13 81.99 -25.16 -34.27
C SER A 13 80.74 -26.02 -34.10
N GLY A 14 80.33 -26.25 -32.85
CA GLY A 14 78.96 -26.66 -32.59
C GLY A 14 78.03 -25.53 -33.05
N PRO A 15 76.86 -25.82 -33.63
CA PRO A 15 75.85 -24.79 -33.78
C PRO A 15 75.48 -24.36 -32.36
N SER A 16 75.88 -23.14 -31.99
CA SER A 16 75.22 -22.40 -30.93
C SER A 16 73.85 -22.02 -31.48
N GLU A 17 72.92 -22.99 -31.51
CA GLU A 17 71.50 -22.66 -31.50
C GLU A 17 71.22 -22.03 -30.15
N THR A 18 71.46 -20.73 -30.05
CA THR A 18 70.76 -19.92 -29.08
C THR A 18 69.29 -20.07 -29.47
N PRO A 19 68.44 -20.77 -28.69
CA PRO A 19 67.04 -20.83 -29.06
C PRO A 19 66.56 -19.39 -28.95
N VAL A 20 66.02 -18.85 -30.03
CA VAL A 20 65.24 -17.61 -29.93
C VAL A 20 63.96 -18.01 -29.20
N ILE A 21 64.02 -18.00 -27.87
CA ILE A 21 62.90 -18.26 -26.98
C ILE A 21 62.03 -17.01 -27.07
N GLY A 22 60.90 -17.12 -27.77
CA GLY A 22 59.91 -16.05 -27.80
C GLY A 22 59.42 -15.70 -26.39
N THR A 23 58.91 -14.49 -26.22
CA THR A 23 58.29 -14.03 -24.97
C THR A 23 56.80 -13.87 -25.15
N ILE A 24 56.03 -13.94 -24.06
CA ILE A 24 54.61 -13.63 -24.04
C ILE A 24 54.31 -12.84 -22.76
N SER A 25 53.36 -11.90 -22.85
CA SER A 25 52.83 -11.16 -21.71
C SER A 25 51.34 -10.94 -21.89
N ILE A 26 50.62 -10.88 -20.78
CA ILE A 26 49.19 -10.55 -20.74
C ILE A 26 48.98 -9.30 -19.90
N GLU A 27 48.06 -8.44 -20.37
CA GLU A 27 47.59 -7.28 -19.65
C GLU A 27 47.09 -7.65 -18.24
N ASN A 28 47.41 -6.80 -17.27
CA ASN A 28 46.86 -6.89 -15.92
C ASN A 28 45.77 -5.86 -15.73
N VAL A 29 44.79 -6.18 -14.89
CA VAL A 29 43.84 -5.19 -14.37
C VAL A 29 44.55 -4.09 -13.57
N GLY A 30 43.92 -2.91 -13.49
CA GLY A 30 44.43 -1.76 -12.74
C GLY A 30 44.66 -2.08 -11.26
N ILE A 31 43.76 -2.85 -10.64
CA ILE A 31 43.81 -3.23 -9.23
C ILE A 31 43.41 -4.70 -9.02
N ALA A 32 43.96 -5.33 -7.98
CA ALA A 32 43.56 -6.69 -7.61
C ALA A 32 42.08 -6.73 -7.21
N ASN A 33 41.39 -7.79 -7.63
CA ASN A 33 39.95 -8.00 -7.49
C ASN A 33 39.09 -6.94 -8.20
N ALA A 34 39.60 -6.33 -9.29
CA ALA A 34 38.79 -5.45 -10.12
C ALA A 34 37.53 -6.18 -10.63
N PRO A 35 36.34 -5.55 -10.56
CA PRO A 35 35.10 -6.15 -11.05
C PRO A 35 35.00 -6.05 -12.58
N PHE A 36 34.55 -7.15 -13.19
CA PHE A 36 33.97 -7.20 -14.52
C PHE A 36 32.47 -7.41 -14.36
N VAL A 37 31.69 -6.38 -14.72
CA VAL A 37 30.26 -6.32 -14.41
C VAL A 37 29.50 -7.25 -15.34
N PRO A 38 28.74 -8.22 -14.80
CA PRO A 38 28.03 -9.20 -15.61
C PRO A 38 26.78 -8.59 -16.26
N GLU A 39 26.50 -9.00 -17.48
CA GLU A 39 25.24 -8.78 -18.18
C GLU A 39 24.52 -10.13 -18.28
N ASN A 40 23.28 -10.22 -17.81
CA ASN A 40 22.49 -11.48 -17.82
C ASN A 40 23.23 -12.68 -17.19
N GLY A 41 23.98 -12.44 -16.12
CA GLY A 41 24.72 -13.47 -15.38
C GLY A 41 26.09 -13.86 -15.98
N PHE A 42 26.57 -13.14 -17.00
CA PHE A 42 27.88 -13.38 -17.60
C PHE A 42 28.68 -12.09 -17.75
N ALA A 43 29.93 -12.10 -17.30
CA ALA A 43 30.88 -11.03 -17.57
C ALA A 43 31.65 -11.32 -18.86
N THR A 44 31.64 -10.39 -19.81
CA THR A 44 32.54 -10.43 -20.97
C THR A 44 33.84 -9.74 -20.60
N VAL A 45 34.96 -10.45 -20.74
CA VAL A 45 36.29 -9.94 -20.40
C VAL A 45 37.18 -9.93 -21.63
N SER A 46 38.02 -8.90 -21.76
CA SER A 46 38.98 -8.76 -22.83
C SER A 46 40.33 -8.31 -22.29
N PHE A 47 41.42 -8.93 -22.75
CA PHE A 47 42.78 -8.59 -22.35
C PHE A 47 43.72 -8.60 -23.54
N SER A 48 44.60 -7.61 -23.59
CA SER A 48 45.67 -7.55 -24.58
C SER A 48 46.76 -8.58 -24.26
N VAL A 49 47.21 -9.31 -25.28
CA VAL A 49 48.32 -10.27 -25.19
C VAL A 49 49.39 -9.85 -26.18
N SER A 50 50.60 -9.59 -25.68
CA SER A 50 51.76 -9.22 -26.51
C SER A 50 52.78 -10.36 -26.50
N TYR A 51 53.44 -10.59 -27.63
CA TYR A 51 54.40 -11.69 -27.75
C TYR A 51 55.48 -11.43 -28.80
N THR A 52 56.61 -12.12 -28.66
CA THR A 52 57.69 -12.17 -29.66
C THR A 52 57.94 -13.60 -30.09
N GLY A 53 58.45 -13.80 -31.32
CA GLY A 53 58.69 -15.13 -31.89
C GLY A 53 57.57 -15.59 -32.82
N THR A 54 57.50 -16.90 -33.08
CA THR A 54 56.63 -17.50 -34.10
C THR A 54 55.72 -18.60 -33.53
N PRO A 55 54.78 -18.27 -32.65
CA PRO A 55 53.79 -19.25 -32.18
C PRO A 55 52.92 -19.76 -33.33
N THR A 56 52.55 -21.05 -33.29
CA THR A 56 51.53 -21.59 -34.21
C THR A 56 50.12 -21.23 -33.77
N SER A 57 49.94 -20.97 -32.48
CA SER A 57 48.70 -20.55 -31.84
C SER A 57 48.99 -19.95 -30.47
N LEU A 58 48.06 -19.16 -29.95
CA LEU A 58 48.04 -18.70 -28.56
C LEU A 58 46.88 -19.38 -27.82
N GLU A 59 47.18 -19.83 -26.61
CA GLU A 59 46.23 -20.53 -25.75
C GLU A 59 46.09 -19.81 -24.41
N TYR A 60 44.91 -19.90 -23.80
CA TYR A 60 44.66 -19.35 -22.46
C TYR A 60 44.04 -20.40 -21.54
N ALA A 61 44.30 -20.28 -20.24
CA ALA A 61 43.61 -21.00 -19.18
C ALA A 61 43.14 -20.02 -18.11
N LEU A 62 41.93 -20.27 -17.58
CA LEU A 62 41.38 -19.54 -16.44
C LEU A 62 41.72 -20.32 -15.16
N PHE A 63 42.20 -19.64 -14.13
CA PHE A 63 42.46 -20.27 -12.83
C PHE A 63 41.84 -19.47 -11.70
N ASN A 64 41.52 -20.16 -10.61
CA ASN A 64 41.15 -19.52 -9.35
C ASN A 64 42.44 -18.99 -8.72
N PHE A 65 42.52 -17.67 -8.58
CA PHE A 65 43.70 -16.95 -8.14
C PHE A 65 44.13 -17.29 -6.70
N GLU A 66 43.17 -17.68 -5.85
CA GLU A 66 43.46 -18.05 -4.46
C GLU A 66 44.09 -19.44 -4.35
N THR A 67 43.54 -20.40 -5.10
CA THR A 67 43.89 -21.82 -4.97
C THR A 67 44.89 -22.29 -6.01
N GLY A 68 45.09 -21.53 -7.09
CA GLY A 68 45.87 -21.91 -8.27
C GLY A 68 45.21 -22.97 -9.16
N ASN A 69 44.00 -23.44 -8.79
CA ASN A 69 43.29 -24.48 -9.53
C ASN A 69 42.80 -23.96 -10.88
N ILE A 70 42.98 -24.78 -11.92
CA ILE A 70 42.48 -24.48 -13.26
C ILE A 70 40.95 -24.62 -13.27
N VAL A 71 40.27 -23.54 -13.62
CA VAL A 71 38.82 -23.48 -13.83
C VAL A 71 38.47 -23.84 -15.27
N THR A 72 39.21 -23.26 -16.23
CA THR A 72 39.09 -23.55 -17.65
C THR A 72 40.43 -24.05 -18.17
N GLN A 73 40.45 -25.26 -18.74
CA GLN A 73 41.65 -25.83 -19.34
C GLN A 73 42.15 -24.98 -20.51
N PHE A 74 43.43 -25.16 -20.86
CA PHE A 74 44.02 -24.43 -21.98
C PHE A 74 43.21 -24.62 -23.27
N ALA A 75 42.76 -23.50 -23.83
CA ALA A 75 42.02 -23.43 -25.08
C ALA A 75 42.68 -22.42 -26.03
N THR A 76 42.71 -22.71 -27.32
CA THR A 76 43.21 -21.80 -28.34
C THR A 76 42.26 -20.60 -28.49
N PHE A 77 42.79 -19.39 -28.36
CA PHE A 77 42.04 -18.15 -28.64
C PHE A 77 42.51 -17.43 -29.90
N ASP A 78 43.75 -17.70 -30.34
CA ASP A 78 44.29 -17.24 -31.61
C ASP A 78 44.98 -18.40 -32.33
N SER A 79 44.39 -18.86 -33.43
CA SER A 79 44.91 -20.00 -34.21
C SER A 79 45.92 -19.61 -35.28
N SER A 80 46.15 -18.31 -35.50
CA SER A 80 47.09 -17.81 -36.51
C SER A 80 47.67 -16.45 -36.07
N PRO A 81 48.36 -16.41 -34.92
CA PRO A 81 48.87 -15.17 -34.35
C PRO A 81 49.80 -14.46 -35.34
N SER A 82 49.47 -13.19 -35.61
CA SER A 82 50.27 -12.29 -36.44
C SER A 82 50.41 -10.94 -35.75
N ASN A 83 51.46 -10.18 -36.07
CA ASN A 83 51.67 -8.80 -35.60
C ASN A 83 52.05 -8.61 -34.12
N GLU A 84 52.67 -9.61 -33.46
CA GLU A 84 53.23 -9.48 -32.09
C GLU A 84 52.20 -9.13 -30.99
N SER A 85 50.90 -9.14 -31.33
CA SER A 85 49.80 -8.83 -30.41
C SER A 85 48.53 -9.60 -30.79
N SER A 86 47.70 -9.91 -29.80
CA SER A 86 46.39 -10.52 -29.95
C SER A 86 45.46 -10.07 -28.82
N ILE A 87 44.14 -10.17 -29.00
CA ILE A 87 43.15 -9.84 -27.97
C ILE A 87 42.46 -11.13 -27.55
N LEU A 88 42.57 -11.47 -26.27
CA LEU A 88 41.84 -12.57 -25.66
C LEU A 88 40.48 -12.05 -25.18
N THR A 89 39.38 -12.58 -25.73
CA THR A 89 38.01 -12.27 -25.29
C THR A 89 37.24 -13.55 -24.99
N PHE A 90 36.56 -13.60 -23.84
CA PHE A 90 35.70 -14.71 -23.43
C PHE A 90 34.66 -14.26 -22.41
N THR A 91 33.69 -15.13 -22.12
CA THR A 91 32.67 -14.89 -21.09
C THR A 91 32.87 -15.80 -19.90
N VAL A 92 32.54 -15.29 -18.71
CA VAL A 92 32.60 -16.04 -17.45
C VAL A 92 31.29 -15.84 -16.69
N PRO A 93 30.67 -16.91 -16.16
CA PRO A 93 29.47 -16.77 -15.35
C PRO A 93 29.79 -16.01 -14.06
N THR A 94 28.80 -15.26 -13.56
CA THR A 94 28.88 -14.62 -12.25
C THR A 94 29.23 -15.65 -11.17
N ALA A 95 30.26 -15.36 -10.37
CA ALA A 95 30.70 -16.24 -9.30
C ALA A 95 31.55 -15.46 -8.30
N ASN A 96 31.56 -15.90 -7.04
CA ASN A 96 32.47 -15.38 -6.01
C ASN A 96 33.90 -15.94 -6.17
N THR A 97 34.34 -16.23 -7.40
CA THR A 97 35.68 -16.74 -7.70
C THR A 97 36.58 -15.58 -8.12
N ARG A 98 37.72 -15.43 -7.43
CA ARG A 98 38.80 -14.56 -7.90
C ARG A 98 39.53 -15.24 -9.04
N TYR A 99 39.47 -14.68 -10.24
CA TYR A 99 40.04 -15.24 -11.45
C TYR A 99 41.41 -14.66 -11.76
N GLY A 100 42.26 -15.47 -12.41
CA GLY A 100 43.44 -15.03 -13.13
C GLY A 100 43.57 -15.79 -14.45
N ILE A 101 44.36 -15.24 -15.38
CA ILE A 101 44.59 -15.83 -16.70
C ILE A 101 46.05 -16.22 -16.86
N ARG A 102 46.26 -17.41 -17.43
CA ARG A 102 47.54 -17.84 -18.00
C ARG A 102 47.44 -17.86 -19.51
N VAL A 103 48.46 -17.38 -20.21
CA VAL A 103 48.58 -17.46 -21.66
C VAL A 103 49.88 -18.14 -22.06
N ARG A 104 49.88 -18.93 -23.15
CA ARG A 104 51.08 -19.63 -23.64
C ARG A 104 51.08 -19.80 -25.16
N PHE A 105 52.24 -20.17 -25.70
CA PHE A 105 52.35 -20.63 -27.09
C PHE A 105 51.88 -22.08 -27.23
N GLY A 106 51.04 -22.37 -28.22
CA GLY A 106 50.54 -23.73 -28.46
C GLY A 106 51.58 -24.71 -28.99
N ASN A 107 52.64 -24.22 -29.65
CA ASN A 107 53.79 -25.04 -30.07
C ASN A 107 54.92 -25.10 -29.02
N ASN A 108 54.87 -24.29 -27.96
CA ASN A 108 55.90 -24.28 -26.92
C ASN A 108 55.33 -23.87 -25.54
N ASN A 109 54.93 -24.88 -24.77
CA ASN A 109 54.34 -24.69 -23.44
C ASN A 109 55.30 -24.12 -22.38
N SER A 110 56.60 -23.99 -22.68
CA SER A 110 57.55 -23.32 -21.78
C SER A 110 57.50 -21.79 -21.88
N VAL A 111 56.93 -21.25 -22.96
CA VAL A 111 56.68 -19.81 -23.12
C VAL A 111 55.27 -19.51 -22.60
N ILE A 112 55.19 -19.08 -21.35
CA ILE A 112 53.95 -18.85 -20.61
C ILE A 112 54.03 -17.54 -19.83
N ALA A 113 52.90 -16.85 -19.70
CA ALA A 113 52.72 -15.71 -18.81
C ALA A 113 51.46 -15.88 -17.98
N GLU A 114 51.46 -15.28 -16.79
CA GLU A 114 50.36 -15.30 -15.84
C GLU A 114 50.05 -13.88 -15.40
N GLN A 115 48.77 -13.56 -15.20
CA GLN A 115 48.38 -12.31 -14.55
C GLN A 115 48.86 -12.28 -13.09
N SER A 116 49.35 -11.12 -12.67
CA SER A 116 49.83 -10.86 -11.30
C SER A 116 48.74 -10.32 -10.37
N LYS A 117 47.56 -9.98 -10.93
CA LYS A 117 46.41 -9.45 -10.19
C LYS A 117 45.16 -10.24 -10.54
N SER A 118 44.35 -10.52 -9.54
CA SER A 118 43.04 -11.15 -9.68
C SER A 118 41.99 -10.17 -10.19
N TRP A 119 40.89 -10.71 -10.72
CA TRP A 119 39.66 -9.98 -11.04
C TRP A 119 38.43 -10.84 -10.72
N LEU A 120 37.24 -10.24 -10.72
CA LEU A 120 35.98 -10.88 -10.35
C LEU A 120 34.93 -10.69 -11.47
N ALA A 121 34.08 -11.68 -11.72
CA ALA A 121 32.83 -11.48 -12.46
C ALA A 121 31.75 -11.05 -11.45
N SER A 122 31.58 -9.73 -11.27
CA SER A 122 30.98 -9.13 -10.07
C SER A 122 30.28 -7.83 -10.38
N ASP A 123 29.19 -7.54 -9.67
CA ASP A 123 28.58 -6.23 -9.64
C ASP A 123 29.57 -5.16 -9.13
N PHE A 124 29.37 -3.92 -9.57
CA PHE A 124 30.16 -2.77 -9.14
C PHE A 124 29.26 -1.58 -8.80
N VAL A 125 29.23 -1.21 -7.51
CA VAL A 125 28.47 -0.04 -7.03
C VAL A 125 29.43 1.08 -6.66
N ILE A 126 29.19 2.25 -7.23
CA ILE A 126 29.89 3.48 -6.90
C ILE A 126 29.04 4.23 -5.87
N MET A 127 29.63 4.66 -4.76
CA MET A 127 28.95 5.49 -3.76
C MET A 127 29.74 6.75 -3.45
N GLY A 128 29.04 7.87 -3.26
CA GLY A 128 29.63 9.15 -2.84
C GLY A 128 28.69 9.99 -2.00
N GLY A 129 29.16 11.18 -1.60
CA GLY A 129 28.37 12.17 -0.85
C GLY A 129 28.89 12.45 0.56
N GLN A 130 28.00 12.68 1.51
CA GLN A 130 28.31 13.16 2.87
C GLN A 130 28.17 12.08 3.95
N SER A 131 28.04 12.51 5.22
CA SER A 131 28.08 11.65 6.42
C SER A 131 27.12 10.47 6.38
N LEU A 132 25.92 10.60 5.84
CA LEU A 132 24.93 9.51 5.80
C LEU A 132 25.42 8.30 5.00
N PHE A 133 26.04 8.50 3.84
CA PHE A 133 26.64 7.40 3.09
C PHE A 133 28.06 7.06 3.55
N HIS A 134 28.78 8.01 4.14
CA HIS A 134 30.05 7.72 4.81
C HIS A 134 29.85 6.75 5.98
N HIS A 135 28.74 6.85 6.71
CA HIS A 135 28.44 6.03 7.88
C HIS A 135 28.13 4.57 7.52
N LEU A 136 27.53 4.33 6.36
CA LEU A 136 27.37 2.98 5.81
C LEU A 136 28.70 2.23 5.69
N ASN A 137 29.81 2.97 5.59
CA ASN A 137 31.16 2.44 5.43
C ASN A 137 31.96 2.32 6.74
N THR A 138 31.49 2.89 7.87
CA THR A 138 32.25 2.94 9.13
C THR A 138 32.50 1.51 9.64
N ASP A 139 33.76 1.11 9.72
CA ASP A 139 34.14 -0.31 9.85
C ASP A 139 33.57 -0.99 11.12
N ASP A 140 32.80 -2.06 10.91
CA ASP A 140 32.54 -3.08 11.93
C ASP A 140 33.40 -4.31 11.57
N PRO A 141 34.55 -4.51 12.23
CA PRO A 141 35.50 -5.57 11.88
C PRO A 141 34.95 -6.98 12.10
N SER A 142 33.77 -7.12 12.69
CA SER A 142 33.09 -8.40 12.88
C SER A 142 32.22 -8.85 11.71
N LEU A 143 32.02 -7.99 10.69
CA LEU A 143 31.09 -8.25 9.59
C LEU A 143 31.80 -8.45 8.25
N SER A 144 31.86 -9.72 7.82
CA SER A 144 32.37 -10.12 6.49
C SER A 144 31.35 -10.97 5.73
N PRO A 145 30.29 -10.36 5.15
CA PRO A 145 29.34 -11.10 4.35
C PRO A 145 30.02 -11.73 3.13
N ALA A 146 29.69 -12.98 2.82
CA ALA A 146 30.22 -13.67 1.65
C ALA A 146 29.81 -12.92 0.36
N GLY A 147 30.76 -12.74 -0.56
CA GLY A 147 30.52 -12.08 -1.84
C GLY A 147 30.49 -10.55 -1.79
N VAL A 148 30.67 -9.92 -0.62
CA VAL A 148 30.68 -8.45 -0.50
C VAL A 148 32.12 -7.95 -0.34
N TYR A 149 32.56 -7.15 -1.31
CA TYR A 149 33.89 -6.55 -1.35
C TYR A 149 33.81 -5.03 -1.20
N LYS A 150 34.78 -4.46 -0.48
CA LYS A 150 34.93 -3.02 -0.26
C LYS A 150 36.19 -2.53 -0.97
N TYR A 151 36.09 -1.40 -1.64
CA TYR A 151 37.25 -0.64 -2.08
C TYR A 151 37.63 0.41 -1.03
N THR A 152 38.92 0.54 -0.77
CA THR A 152 39.51 1.69 -0.06
C THR A 152 40.69 2.21 -0.85
N THR A 153 40.90 3.52 -0.78
CA THR A 153 42.03 4.20 -1.45
C THR A 153 43.40 3.72 -0.94
N SER A 154 43.49 3.30 0.32
CA SER A 154 44.74 2.82 0.95
C SER A 154 44.96 1.31 0.85
N GLY A 155 43.90 0.51 0.77
CA GLY A 155 43.95 -0.96 0.85
C GLY A 155 43.47 -1.71 -0.39
N GLY A 156 43.00 -1.00 -1.43
CA GLY A 156 42.41 -1.60 -2.62
C GLY A 156 41.12 -2.35 -2.33
N VAL A 157 40.82 -3.37 -3.14
CA VAL A 157 39.59 -4.18 -3.03
C VAL A 157 39.82 -5.40 -2.13
N HIS A 158 39.06 -5.49 -1.05
CA HIS A 158 39.17 -6.57 -0.06
C HIS A 158 37.80 -7.06 0.38
N ILE A 159 37.75 -8.29 0.93
CA ILE A 159 36.54 -8.84 1.53
C ILE A 159 36.16 -7.94 2.71
N SER A 160 34.89 -7.53 2.72
CA SER A 160 34.37 -6.49 3.62
C SER A 160 34.67 -6.76 5.11
N THR A 161 35.20 -5.76 5.79
CA THR A 161 35.00 -5.47 7.23
C THR A 161 34.16 -4.20 7.39
N GLY A 162 33.26 -3.96 6.42
CA GLY A 162 32.56 -2.69 6.25
C GLY A 162 31.50 -2.43 7.31
N GLY A 163 31.00 -1.19 7.31
CA GLY A 163 29.88 -0.80 8.16
C GLY A 163 28.61 -1.61 7.88
N ARG A 164 27.74 -1.66 8.89
CA ARG A 164 26.55 -2.52 8.89
C ARG A 164 25.64 -2.26 7.70
N GLY A 165 25.45 -1.00 7.33
CA GLY A 165 24.65 -0.63 6.17
C GLY A 165 25.22 -1.10 4.84
N GLN A 166 26.53 -0.93 4.60
CA GLN A 166 27.16 -1.43 3.38
C GLN A 166 27.13 -2.96 3.29
N ALA A 167 27.24 -3.65 4.42
CA ALA A 167 27.09 -5.11 4.48
C ALA A 167 25.67 -5.56 4.04
N GLU A 168 24.63 -4.87 4.49
CA GLU A 168 23.24 -5.17 4.12
C GLU A 168 22.91 -4.81 2.68
N LEU A 169 23.39 -3.66 2.19
CA LEU A 169 23.32 -3.29 0.77
C LEU A 169 23.93 -4.40 -0.09
N GLY A 170 25.15 -4.82 0.24
CA GLY A 170 25.86 -5.84 -0.52
C GLY A 170 25.17 -7.20 -0.50
N LYS A 171 24.59 -7.61 0.64
CA LYS A 171 23.82 -8.87 0.75
C LYS A 171 22.64 -8.91 -0.21
N ILE A 172 21.92 -7.79 -0.36
CA ILE A 172 20.76 -7.72 -1.28
C ILE A 172 21.22 -7.89 -2.73
N ILE A 173 22.28 -7.19 -3.13
CA ILE A 173 22.81 -7.29 -4.50
C ILE A 173 23.32 -8.71 -4.77
N VAL A 174 24.07 -9.30 -3.84
CA VAL A 174 24.57 -10.68 -3.97
C VAL A 174 23.40 -11.69 -4.08
N ALA A 175 22.34 -11.49 -3.31
CA ALA A 175 21.15 -12.33 -3.37
C ALA A 175 20.40 -12.23 -4.70
N ASP A 176 20.40 -11.05 -5.32
CA ASP A 176 19.79 -10.80 -6.63
C ASP A 176 20.64 -11.36 -7.78
N SER A 177 21.93 -11.04 -7.82
CA SER A 177 22.81 -11.42 -8.94
C SER A 177 23.36 -12.86 -8.86
N GLY A 178 23.25 -13.50 -7.70
CA GLY A 178 23.83 -14.83 -7.43
C GLY A 178 25.36 -14.84 -7.37
N GLY A 179 25.97 -13.66 -7.22
CA GLY A 179 27.39 -13.41 -7.47
C GLY A 179 28.17 -12.81 -6.33
N SER A 180 28.98 -11.81 -6.66
CA SER A 180 29.64 -10.91 -5.73
C SER A 180 29.36 -9.46 -6.12
N VAL A 181 29.61 -8.54 -5.20
CA VAL A 181 29.56 -7.10 -5.43
C VAL A 181 30.81 -6.42 -4.88
N VAL A 182 31.38 -5.51 -5.66
CA VAL A 182 32.42 -4.57 -5.22
C VAL A 182 31.76 -3.22 -4.99
N ILE A 183 31.92 -2.69 -3.78
CA ILE A 183 31.36 -1.40 -3.39
C ILE A 183 32.51 -0.41 -3.18
N SER A 184 32.49 0.67 -3.96
CA SER A 184 33.43 1.78 -3.82
C SER A 184 32.73 2.97 -3.19
N ASN A 185 32.85 3.09 -1.87
CA ASN A 185 32.26 4.20 -1.12
C ASN A 185 33.30 5.28 -0.80
N THR A 186 33.19 6.40 -1.52
CA THR A 186 34.05 7.59 -1.40
C THR A 186 33.37 8.74 -0.66
N ALA A 187 32.22 8.49 -0.03
CA ALA A 187 31.51 9.51 0.74
C ALA A 187 32.34 9.99 1.95
N ILE A 188 32.29 11.28 2.24
CA ILE A 188 33.03 11.92 3.35
C ILE A 188 32.11 12.85 4.13
N GLY A 189 32.04 12.66 5.45
CA GLY A 189 31.24 13.47 6.36
C GLY A 189 31.53 14.97 6.30
N GLY A 190 30.47 15.79 6.43
CA GLY A 190 30.59 17.25 6.54
C GLY A 190 31.03 17.99 5.27
N THR A 191 30.95 17.33 4.10
CA THR A 191 31.35 17.90 2.81
C THR A 191 30.21 18.65 2.11
N CYS A 192 30.59 19.53 1.19
CA CYS A 192 29.70 20.42 0.44
C CYS A 192 29.55 20.01 -1.02
N MET A 193 28.39 20.25 -1.62
CA MET A 193 28.19 20.16 -3.08
C MET A 193 28.61 21.45 -3.77
N THR A 194 28.29 22.59 -3.18
CA THR A 194 28.53 23.90 -3.76
C THR A 194 29.82 24.57 -3.27
N GLU A 195 30.39 25.44 -4.11
CA GLU A 195 31.54 26.28 -3.75
C GLU A 195 31.19 27.25 -2.63
N GLU A 196 29.97 27.81 -2.66
CA GLU A 196 29.43 28.69 -1.61
C GLU A 196 29.50 28.02 -0.24
N CYS A 197 28.97 26.80 -0.13
CA CYS A 197 29.07 26.00 1.10
C CYS A 197 30.52 25.76 1.51
N ALA A 198 31.38 25.43 0.54
CA ALA A 198 32.78 25.13 0.80
C ALA A 198 33.53 26.34 1.37
N ILE A 199 33.28 27.54 0.82
CA ILE A 199 33.85 28.81 1.29
C ILE A 199 33.38 29.12 2.72
N ASP A 200 32.09 28.99 3.01
CA ASP A 200 31.55 29.23 4.35
C ASP A 200 32.18 28.30 5.40
N ARG A 201 32.44 27.05 5.01
CA ARG A 201 33.10 26.03 5.82
C ARG A 201 34.62 26.20 5.93
N GLY A 202 35.20 27.19 5.25
CA GLY A 202 36.65 27.44 5.23
C GLY A 202 37.47 26.49 4.36
N ASP A 203 36.83 25.76 3.45
CA ASP A 203 37.44 24.80 2.52
C ASP A 203 37.00 25.03 1.06
N GLY A 204 37.10 26.28 0.60
CA GLY A 204 36.59 26.74 -0.70
C GLY A 204 37.15 26.04 -1.94
N SER A 205 38.08 25.09 -1.80
CA SER A 205 38.62 24.28 -2.89
C SER A 205 38.10 22.84 -2.91
N ASN A 206 37.45 22.37 -1.85
CA ASN A 206 37.17 20.96 -1.64
C ASN A 206 35.66 20.67 -1.49
N TYR A 207 34.99 20.60 -2.64
CA TYR A 207 33.55 20.31 -2.74
C TYR A 207 33.28 19.41 -3.95
N TRP A 208 32.14 18.72 -3.94
CA TRP A 208 31.81 17.68 -4.93
C TRP A 208 31.68 18.20 -6.37
N PHE A 209 31.20 19.43 -6.56
CA PHE A 209 31.13 20.00 -7.91
C PHE A 209 32.52 20.30 -8.51
N ASN A 210 33.50 20.71 -7.71
CA ASN A 210 34.85 20.99 -8.21
C ASN A 210 35.50 19.69 -8.71
N PRO A 211 35.77 19.54 -10.03
CA PRO A 211 36.43 18.34 -10.54
C PRO A 211 37.87 18.17 -10.01
N ASP A 212 38.50 19.26 -9.57
CA ASP A 212 39.85 19.22 -9.04
C ASP A 212 39.95 18.91 -7.55
N SER A 213 38.81 18.85 -6.84
CA SER A 213 38.79 18.54 -5.41
C SER A 213 39.19 17.08 -5.14
N ALA A 214 39.68 16.83 -3.93
CA ALA A 214 40.00 15.48 -3.48
C ALA A 214 38.73 14.58 -3.46
N LEU A 215 37.56 15.16 -3.19
CA LEU A 215 36.26 14.45 -3.18
C LEU A 215 35.90 13.90 -4.57
N SER A 216 35.95 14.77 -5.59
CA SER A 216 35.68 14.39 -6.97
C SER A 216 36.70 13.40 -7.49
N LYS A 217 38.00 13.70 -7.29
CA LYS A 217 39.10 12.85 -7.76
C LYS A 217 39.06 11.46 -7.13
N SER A 218 38.78 11.35 -5.84
CA SER A 218 38.68 10.04 -5.19
C SER A 218 37.62 9.15 -5.84
N THR A 219 36.55 9.72 -6.38
CA THR A 219 35.49 8.95 -7.06
C THR A 219 35.88 8.61 -8.49
N THR A 220 36.42 9.56 -9.26
CA THR A 220 36.85 9.31 -10.64
C THR A 220 38.03 8.34 -10.70
N ASP A 221 39.01 8.49 -9.82
CA ASP A 221 40.18 7.60 -9.74
C ASP A 221 39.76 6.18 -9.35
N ALA A 222 38.77 6.03 -8.45
CA ALA A 222 38.22 4.73 -8.11
C ALA A 222 37.52 4.08 -9.32
N ILE A 223 36.75 4.85 -10.09
CA ILE A 223 36.10 4.36 -11.31
C ILE A 223 37.15 3.91 -12.34
N GLU A 224 38.18 4.71 -12.59
CA GLU A 224 39.25 4.37 -13.53
C GLU A 224 39.97 3.06 -13.15
N LEU A 225 40.14 2.81 -11.84
CA LEU A 225 40.77 1.59 -11.34
C LEU A 225 39.85 0.37 -11.36
N LEU A 226 38.55 0.56 -11.08
CA LEU A 226 37.59 -0.52 -10.84
C LEU A 226 36.69 -0.85 -12.02
N ALA A 227 36.54 0.04 -13.00
CA ALA A 227 35.73 -0.18 -14.19
C ALA A 227 36.60 -0.32 -15.45
N PRO A 228 37.45 -1.37 -15.56
CA PRO A 228 38.39 -1.52 -16.69
C PRO A 228 37.73 -1.65 -18.07
N HIS A 229 36.42 -1.83 -18.10
CA HIS A 229 35.59 -1.99 -19.30
C HIS A 229 34.47 -0.93 -19.36
N GLY A 230 34.54 0.12 -18.53
CA GLY A 230 33.61 1.25 -18.56
C GLY A 230 32.18 0.89 -18.13
N LYS A 231 32.03 -0.06 -17.20
CA LYS A 231 30.72 -0.50 -16.68
C LYS A 231 30.64 -0.39 -15.16
N ALA A 232 29.45 -0.07 -14.68
CA ALA A 232 29.06 -0.17 -13.27
C ALA A 232 27.59 -0.62 -13.17
N THR A 233 27.22 -1.20 -12.04
CA THR A 233 25.83 -1.61 -11.74
C THR A 233 24.97 -0.39 -11.43
N ALA A 234 25.46 0.51 -10.56
CA ALA A 234 24.75 1.75 -10.20
C ALA A 234 25.70 2.79 -9.57
N PHE A 235 25.25 4.06 -9.56
CA PHE A 235 25.84 5.13 -8.78
C PHE A 235 24.87 5.60 -7.69
N ALA A 236 25.25 5.47 -6.42
CA ALA A 236 24.46 5.93 -5.28
C ALA A 236 25.11 7.17 -4.63
N PHE A 237 24.36 8.26 -4.49
CA PHE A 237 24.91 9.53 -4.03
C PHE A 237 23.98 10.22 -3.03
N ALA A 238 24.50 10.55 -1.85
CA ALA A 238 23.74 11.18 -0.78
C ALA A 238 24.46 12.41 -0.21
N GLN A 239 23.98 13.61 -0.52
CA GLN A 239 24.63 14.86 -0.13
C GLN A 239 23.57 15.95 0.07
N GLY A 240 23.86 17.01 0.83
CA GLY A 240 23.10 18.26 0.79
C GLY A 240 22.79 18.85 2.15
N GLN A 241 23.12 18.12 3.23
CA GLN A 241 22.87 18.59 4.59
C GLN A 241 23.76 19.79 4.89
N THR A 242 25.05 19.73 4.56
CA THR A 242 25.97 20.85 4.79
C THR A 242 25.55 22.09 3.99
N ASP A 243 25.16 21.92 2.72
CA ASP A 243 24.64 23.02 1.88
C ASP A 243 23.35 23.62 2.47
N ALA A 244 22.49 22.79 3.08
CA ALA A 244 21.32 23.27 3.82
C ALA A 244 21.67 24.01 5.12
N VAL A 245 22.69 23.58 5.87
CA VAL A 245 23.16 24.24 7.10
C VAL A 245 23.60 25.67 6.82
N VAL A 246 24.36 25.87 5.75
CA VAL A 246 24.92 27.18 5.35
C VAL A 246 24.00 27.97 4.42
N ALA A 247 22.78 27.46 4.18
CA ALA A 247 21.76 28.10 3.34
C ALA A 247 22.21 28.41 1.91
N SER A 248 22.94 27.48 1.28
CA SER A 248 23.39 27.62 -0.10
C SER A 248 22.24 27.80 -1.08
N ASN A 249 22.53 28.44 -2.22
CA ASN A 249 21.56 28.61 -3.28
C ASN A 249 21.06 27.25 -3.84
N PRO A 250 19.75 26.96 -3.77
CA PRO A 250 19.20 25.66 -4.17
C PRO A 250 19.31 25.37 -5.68
N ASP A 251 19.15 26.38 -6.54
CA ASP A 251 19.32 26.17 -7.99
C ASP A 251 20.78 25.86 -8.36
N THR A 252 21.72 26.46 -7.64
CA THR A 252 23.16 26.13 -7.77
C THR A 252 23.42 24.69 -7.32
N TYR A 253 22.79 24.26 -6.23
CA TYR A 253 22.86 22.87 -5.78
C TYR A 253 22.36 21.89 -6.86
N LEU A 254 21.19 22.16 -7.49
CA LEU A 254 20.64 21.32 -8.55
C LEU A 254 21.57 21.20 -9.75
N ALA A 255 22.09 22.34 -10.23
CA ALA A 255 23.01 22.37 -11.36
C ALA A 255 24.28 21.54 -11.07
N ASN A 256 24.80 21.67 -9.84
CA ASN A 256 25.99 20.95 -9.39
C ASN A 256 25.74 19.44 -9.24
N LEU A 257 24.61 19.04 -8.65
CA LEU A 257 24.21 17.63 -8.54
C LEU A 257 24.12 16.99 -9.93
N THR A 258 23.41 17.65 -10.85
CA THR A 258 23.25 17.21 -12.25
C THR A 258 24.61 17.01 -12.93
N ALA A 259 25.53 17.95 -12.74
CA ALA A 259 26.87 17.88 -13.32
C ALA A 259 27.75 16.78 -12.70
N VAL A 260 27.63 16.52 -11.40
CA VAL A 260 28.34 15.41 -10.72
C VAL A 260 27.87 14.07 -11.27
N VAL A 261 26.55 13.88 -11.42
CA VAL A 261 26.01 12.65 -11.99
C VAL A 261 26.44 12.48 -13.45
N ALA A 262 26.35 13.54 -14.26
CA ALA A 262 26.79 13.52 -15.65
C ALA A 262 28.28 13.16 -15.77
N ARG A 263 29.12 13.64 -14.85
CA ARG A 263 30.56 13.31 -14.80
C ARG A 263 30.78 11.81 -14.58
N VAL A 264 30.03 11.18 -13.67
CA VAL A 264 30.15 9.73 -13.44
C VAL A 264 29.64 8.94 -14.64
N ARG A 265 28.51 9.33 -15.22
CA ARG A 265 27.95 8.71 -16.45
C ARG A 265 28.84 8.86 -17.68
N ALA A 266 29.70 9.87 -17.72
CA ALA A 266 30.70 10.02 -18.78
C ALA A 266 31.83 8.98 -18.71
N LEU A 267 32.03 8.36 -17.54
CA LEU A 267 33.09 7.37 -17.31
C LEU A 267 32.58 5.93 -17.42
N VAL A 268 31.31 5.69 -17.11
CA VAL A 268 30.72 4.34 -17.04
C VAL A 268 29.29 4.29 -17.55
N THR A 269 28.92 3.13 -18.10
CA THR A 269 27.55 2.77 -18.49
C THR A 269 27.01 1.64 -17.62
N ALA A 270 25.71 1.38 -17.71
CA ALA A 270 25.08 0.20 -17.12
C ALA A 270 25.61 -1.09 -17.80
N PRO A 271 25.41 -2.28 -17.19
CA PRO A 271 25.91 -3.55 -17.72
C PRO A 271 25.54 -3.78 -19.19
N ASP A 272 24.27 -3.53 -19.54
CA ASP A 272 23.70 -3.65 -20.89
C ASP A 272 24.13 -2.52 -21.86
N GLY A 273 24.91 -1.55 -21.39
CA GLY A 273 25.33 -0.37 -22.16
C GLY A 273 24.34 0.76 -22.22
N SER A 274 23.21 0.66 -21.52
CA SER A 274 22.33 1.79 -21.27
C SER A 274 22.98 2.81 -20.31
N GLU A 275 22.29 3.93 -20.11
CA GLU A 275 22.71 4.94 -19.14
C GLU A 275 22.79 4.34 -17.73
N LEU A 276 23.77 4.76 -16.93
CA LEU A 276 23.95 4.22 -15.57
C LEU A 276 22.77 4.59 -14.65
N PRO A 277 22.15 3.61 -13.96
CA PRO A 277 21.16 3.87 -12.92
C PRO A 277 21.74 4.66 -11.75
N VAL A 278 20.97 5.64 -11.25
CA VAL A 278 21.41 6.55 -10.19
C VAL A 278 20.46 6.47 -9.01
N VAL A 279 21.01 6.38 -7.81
CA VAL A 279 20.26 6.44 -6.54
C VAL A 279 20.63 7.73 -5.82
N ILE A 280 19.66 8.62 -5.59
CA ILE A 280 19.86 9.87 -4.88
C ILE A 280 19.31 9.76 -3.46
N GLY A 281 20.17 10.05 -2.47
CA GLY A 281 19.77 10.21 -1.09
C GLY A 281 18.98 11.50 -0.89
N ILE A 282 17.70 11.37 -0.56
CA ILE A 282 16.79 12.49 -0.35
C ILE A 282 16.85 12.93 1.11
N LEU A 283 17.14 14.20 1.33
CA LEU A 283 17.15 14.79 2.67
C LEU A 283 15.76 14.66 3.28
N GLY A 284 15.72 14.41 4.58
CA GLY A 284 14.52 14.40 5.42
C GLY A 284 14.63 15.50 6.45
N ARG A 285 13.65 15.62 7.35
CA ARG A 285 13.69 16.63 8.40
C ARG A 285 14.86 16.33 9.34
N ASN A 286 15.70 17.33 9.58
CA ASN A 286 16.77 17.25 10.56
C ASN A 286 16.68 18.48 11.47
N THR A 287 16.40 18.27 12.75
CA THR A 287 16.21 19.35 13.74
C THR A 287 17.51 19.80 14.42
N SER A 288 18.62 19.10 14.14
CA SER A 288 19.86 19.23 14.90
C SER A 288 20.94 20.11 14.24
N SER A 289 20.82 20.43 12.94
CA SER A 289 21.92 21.04 12.17
C SER A 289 21.57 22.23 11.28
N GLY A 290 20.32 22.70 11.21
CA GLY A 290 19.95 23.87 10.38
C GLY A 290 18.50 24.29 10.49
N SER A 291 18.07 25.25 9.67
CA SER A 291 16.64 25.57 9.54
C SER A 291 15.93 24.53 8.66
N ASP A 292 14.73 24.11 9.05
CA ASP A 292 13.91 23.18 8.25
C ASP A 292 13.66 23.72 6.82
N ALA A 293 13.53 25.05 6.69
CA ALA A 293 13.30 25.73 5.42
C ALA A 293 14.46 25.56 4.41
N THR A 294 15.71 25.62 4.86
CA THR A 294 16.87 25.47 3.98
C THR A 294 17.09 24.02 3.58
N ALA A 295 16.86 23.07 4.50
CA ALA A 295 16.87 21.64 4.18
C ALA A 295 15.75 21.25 3.20
N GLN A 296 14.58 21.86 3.34
CA GLN A 296 13.46 21.71 2.41
C GLN A 296 13.81 22.23 1.01
N ALA A 297 14.42 23.41 0.89
CA ALA A 297 14.81 23.96 -0.41
C ALA A 297 15.79 23.04 -1.16
N ILE A 298 16.76 22.42 -0.47
CA ILE A 298 17.67 21.44 -1.10
C ILE A 298 16.93 20.15 -1.47
N ARG A 299 16.05 19.65 -0.59
CA ARG A 299 15.23 18.46 -0.84
C ARG A 299 14.37 18.61 -2.10
N GLU A 300 13.72 19.75 -2.30
CA GLU A 300 12.94 20.04 -3.51
C GLU A 300 13.78 19.89 -4.78
N LYS A 301 15.04 20.33 -4.73
CA LYS A 301 15.97 20.21 -5.85
C LYS A 301 16.44 18.78 -6.08
N GLN A 302 16.56 17.97 -5.04
CA GLN A 302 16.81 16.53 -5.20
C GLN A 302 15.61 15.83 -5.87
N LEU A 303 14.39 16.21 -5.51
CA LEU A 303 13.17 15.69 -6.15
C LEU A 303 13.02 16.18 -7.59
N GLU A 304 13.33 17.45 -7.86
CA GLU A 304 13.36 18.03 -9.21
C GLU A 304 14.33 17.27 -10.12
N TYR A 305 15.51 16.91 -9.58
CA TYR A 305 16.46 16.05 -10.30
C TYR A 305 15.85 14.68 -10.65
N LEU A 306 15.19 14.01 -9.69
CA LEU A 306 14.55 12.71 -9.94
C LEU A 306 13.43 12.77 -10.99
N ASP A 307 12.67 13.87 -11.05
CA ASP A 307 11.62 14.05 -12.08
C ASP A 307 12.24 14.28 -13.47
N SER A 308 13.41 14.92 -13.51
CA SER A 308 14.13 15.20 -14.75
C SER A 308 14.87 14.00 -15.34
N ASP A 309 15.14 12.96 -14.54
CA ASP A 309 15.99 11.82 -14.90
C ASP A 309 15.24 10.50 -14.69
N SER A 310 14.76 9.91 -15.77
CA SER A 310 14.00 8.65 -15.73
C SER A 310 14.81 7.44 -15.25
N ASN A 311 16.14 7.56 -15.20
CA ASN A 311 17.05 6.52 -14.75
C ASN A 311 17.62 6.82 -13.34
N ALA A 312 17.02 7.78 -12.64
CA ALA A 312 17.30 8.07 -11.24
C ALA A 312 16.15 7.63 -10.33
N GLN A 313 16.50 7.21 -9.11
CA GLN A 313 15.56 6.81 -8.06
C GLN A 313 15.98 7.43 -6.72
N GLY A 314 15.01 7.71 -5.85
CA GLY A 314 15.24 8.33 -4.55
C GLY A 314 15.26 7.34 -3.39
N VAL A 315 16.13 7.56 -2.41
CA VAL A 315 16.07 6.91 -1.09
C VAL A 315 16.06 7.99 0.00
N PHE A 316 15.00 8.01 0.81
CA PHE A 316 14.88 8.94 1.93
C PHE A 316 15.80 8.52 3.08
N MET A 317 16.56 9.48 3.63
CA MET A 317 17.68 9.15 4.53
C MET A 317 17.37 9.25 6.03
N TYR A 318 16.33 10.00 6.44
CA TYR A 318 15.97 10.18 7.85
C TYR A 318 14.70 9.43 8.37
N PRO A 319 14.14 8.39 7.71
CA PRO A 319 13.18 7.49 8.38
C PRO A 319 13.77 6.71 9.55
N TYR A 320 15.09 6.64 9.64
CA TYR A 320 15.80 5.64 10.39
C TYR A 320 16.25 6.18 11.74
N SER A 321 16.34 5.30 12.74
CA SER A 321 16.84 5.63 14.08
C SER A 321 18.21 6.30 13.99
N THR A 322 18.42 7.35 14.80
CA THR A 322 19.64 8.18 14.79
C THR A 322 20.25 8.30 16.17
N ASP A 323 21.58 8.44 16.22
CA ASP A 323 22.33 8.65 17.48
C ASP A 323 22.26 10.12 17.95
N ASP A 324 22.32 11.07 17.03
CA ASP A 324 22.43 12.51 17.30
C ASP A 324 21.34 13.35 16.63
N GLY A 325 20.30 12.72 16.09
CA GLY A 325 19.25 13.38 15.29
C GLY A 325 19.66 13.73 13.86
N THR A 326 20.90 13.40 13.45
CA THR A 326 21.40 13.53 12.07
C THR A 326 21.86 12.19 11.51
N HIS A 327 22.71 11.47 12.25
CA HIS A 327 23.40 10.29 11.78
C HIS A 327 22.66 9.02 12.23
N PRO A 328 22.43 8.05 11.32
CA PRO A 328 21.82 6.79 11.68
C PRO A 328 22.61 6.07 12.78
N ASP A 329 21.90 5.43 13.69
CA ASP A 329 22.49 4.45 14.59
C ASP A 329 22.70 3.11 13.84
N ASP A 330 23.23 2.09 14.53
CA ASP A 330 23.44 0.75 13.97
C ASP A 330 22.21 0.16 13.26
N SER A 331 21.01 0.40 13.82
CA SER A 331 19.76 -0.11 13.25
C SER A 331 19.34 0.71 12.03
N GLY A 332 19.59 2.02 12.07
CA GLY A 332 19.29 2.90 10.97
C GLY A 332 20.22 2.72 9.76
N ASP A 333 21.50 2.45 9.99
CA ASP A 333 22.46 2.10 8.94
C ASP A 333 22.05 0.82 8.21
N ILE A 334 21.59 -0.20 8.95
CA ILE A 334 21.05 -1.44 8.38
C ILE A 334 19.89 -1.14 7.44
N LEU A 335 18.89 -0.38 7.90
CA LEU A 335 17.70 -0.09 7.11
C LEU A 335 18.01 0.80 5.89
N LEU A 336 18.89 1.80 6.05
CA LEU A 336 19.34 2.64 4.94
C LEU A 336 20.09 1.81 3.89
N GLY A 337 21.01 0.94 4.32
CA GLY A 337 21.71 0.01 3.44
C GLY A 337 20.76 -0.91 2.68
N GLN A 338 19.73 -1.43 3.37
CA GLN A 338 18.70 -2.26 2.75
C GLN A 338 17.87 -1.49 1.72
N ALA A 339 17.48 -0.24 2.02
CA ALA A 339 16.72 0.59 1.11
C ALA A 339 17.50 0.91 -0.16
N VAL A 340 18.77 1.31 -0.04
CA VAL A 340 19.66 1.56 -1.19
C VAL A 340 19.86 0.29 -2.00
N GLY A 341 20.14 -0.85 -1.35
CA GLY A 341 20.31 -2.14 -2.03
C GLY A 341 19.07 -2.56 -2.83
N LYS A 342 17.87 -2.44 -2.23
CA LYS A 342 16.59 -2.73 -2.91
C LYS A 342 16.41 -1.87 -4.17
N VAL A 343 16.68 -0.57 -4.08
CA VAL A 343 16.54 0.34 -5.24
C VAL A 343 17.55 -0.02 -6.34
N ILE A 344 18.80 -0.35 -6.00
CA ILE A 344 19.82 -0.77 -6.97
C ILE A 344 19.41 -2.01 -7.74
N VAL A 345 18.79 -3.00 -7.09
CA VAL A 345 18.29 -4.23 -7.76
C VAL A 345 16.93 -4.03 -8.46
N GLY A 346 16.51 -2.77 -8.65
CA GLY A 346 15.31 -2.43 -9.41
C GLY A 346 14.01 -2.47 -8.62
N ALA A 347 14.05 -2.56 -7.29
CA ALA A 347 12.84 -2.34 -6.49
C ALA A 347 12.42 -0.87 -6.59
N ILE A 348 11.28 -0.63 -7.21
CA ILE A 348 10.70 0.71 -7.31
C ILE A 348 9.91 0.98 -6.03
N PRO A 349 10.19 2.08 -5.30
CA PRO A 349 9.37 2.47 -4.15
C PRO A 349 7.90 2.65 -4.56
N PRO A 350 6.93 2.13 -3.78
CA PRO A 350 5.51 2.22 -4.12
C PRO A 350 4.99 3.65 -4.34
N LYS A 351 4.34 3.93 -5.46
CA LYS A 351 3.79 5.27 -5.74
C LYS A 351 2.41 5.41 -5.11
N LEU A 352 2.15 6.51 -4.43
CA LEU A 352 0.81 6.85 -3.93
C LEU A 352 -0.10 7.20 -5.11
N THR A 353 -1.20 6.48 -5.28
CA THR A 353 -2.15 6.62 -6.39
C THR A 353 -3.49 7.21 -5.97
N GLY A 354 -3.81 7.17 -4.67
CA GLY A 354 -5.08 7.67 -4.18
C GLY A 354 -5.07 7.96 -2.69
N ILE A 355 -5.94 8.88 -2.29
CA ILE A 355 -6.26 9.15 -0.90
C ILE A 355 -7.78 9.20 -0.79
N THR A 356 -8.34 8.46 0.15
CA THR A 356 -9.77 8.50 0.48
C THR A 356 -9.95 8.96 1.92
N LEU A 357 -10.98 9.77 2.15
CA LEU A 357 -11.36 10.20 3.50
C LEU A 357 -12.53 9.33 3.96
N SER A 358 -12.44 8.79 5.17
CA SER A 358 -13.57 8.13 5.83
C SER A 358 -14.77 9.08 6.00
N GLN A 359 -15.98 8.53 6.06
CA GLN A 359 -17.22 9.24 6.41
C GLN A 359 -17.12 10.00 7.75
N THR A 360 -16.48 9.39 8.76
CA THR A 360 -16.20 9.99 10.07
C THR A 360 -15.16 11.12 10.00
N LYS A 361 -14.52 11.31 8.84
CA LYS A 361 -13.53 12.35 8.53
C LYS A 361 -12.30 12.35 9.43
N ASP A 362 -12.04 11.26 10.13
CA ASP A 362 -10.92 11.09 11.05
C ASP A 362 -9.90 10.05 10.55
N VAL A 363 -10.19 9.27 9.52
CA VAL A 363 -9.25 8.36 8.86
C VAL A 363 -9.03 8.74 7.41
N LEU A 364 -7.76 8.84 6.98
CA LEU A 364 -7.35 8.94 5.58
C LEU A 364 -6.68 7.65 5.15
N THR A 365 -7.21 6.98 4.12
CA THR A 365 -6.62 5.78 3.54
C THR A 365 -5.81 6.14 2.30
N LEU A 366 -4.52 5.79 2.34
CA LEU A 366 -3.56 5.95 1.26
C LEU A 366 -3.54 4.67 0.43
N THR A 367 -3.61 4.78 -0.90
CA THR A 367 -3.56 3.65 -1.84
C THR A 367 -2.32 3.72 -2.74
N TYR A 368 -1.63 2.61 -2.93
CA TYR A 368 -0.36 2.56 -3.66
C TYR A 368 -0.41 1.72 -4.96
N ASP A 369 0.49 2.00 -5.89
CA ASP A 369 0.63 1.31 -7.19
C ASP A 369 1.28 -0.08 -7.11
N SER A 370 1.84 -0.42 -5.95
CA SER A 370 2.55 -1.67 -5.67
C SER A 370 2.50 -2.01 -4.19
N ASP A 371 2.92 -3.23 -3.85
CA ASP A 371 2.83 -3.75 -2.50
C ASP A 371 3.77 -3.03 -1.55
N LEU A 372 3.23 -2.61 -0.41
CA LEU A 372 3.97 -2.03 0.69
C LEU A 372 4.78 -3.11 1.42
N ALA A 373 5.97 -2.73 1.88
CA ALA A 373 6.79 -3.58 2.75
C ALA A 373 6.03 -3.92 4.05
N ASN A 374 6.32 -5.08 4.65
CA ASN A 374 5.72 -5.50 5.91
C ASN A 374 6.56 -4.98 7.09
N GLU A 375 6.60 -3.65 7.23
CA GLU A 375 7.43 -2.94 8.20
C GLU A 375 6.54 -2.07 9.12
N THR A 376 7.07 -1.67 10.28
CA THR A 376 6.35 -0.76 11.19
C THR A 376 6.53 0.67 10.69
N TYR A 377 5.44 1.40 10.50
CA TYR A 377 5.49 2.77 10.01
C TYR A 377 5.61 3.76 11.17
N SER A 378 6.47 4.76 11.02
CA SER A 378 6.58 5.87 11.97
C SER A 378 5.50 6.91 11.70
N LEU A 379 5.02 7.57 12.77
CA LEU A 379 4.22 8.79 12.66
C LEU A 379 5.08 10.00 12.24
N GLU A 380 6.40 9.90 12.41
CA GLU A 380 7.33 10.97 12.17
C GLU A 380 7.53 11.17 10.67
N GLY A 381 7.16 12.36 10.18
CA GLY A 381 7.16 12.68 8.76
C GLY A 381 5.77 12.72 8.13
N ILE A 382 4.72 12.35 8.88
CA ILE A 382 3.33 12.45 8.41
C ILE A 382 2.71 13.74 8.92
N ARG A 383 2.03 14.46 8.04
CA ARG A 383 1.24 15.63 8.39
C ARG A 383 -0.04 15.63 7.56
N VAL A 384 -1.12 16.04 8.19
CA VAL A 384 -2.38 16.32 7.50
C VAL A 384 -2.73 17.77 7.83
N GLU A 385 -2.94 18.60 6.82
CA GLU A 385 -3.49 19.94 6.97
C GLU A 385 -4.94 19.94 6.51
N ALA A 386 -5.84 20.41 7.35
CA ALA A 386 -7.25 20.54 7.07
C ALA A 386 -7.88 21.56 8.05
N ASP A 387 -9.03 22.13 7.72
CA ASP A 387 -9.68 23.17 8.54
C ASP A 387 -8.77 24.39 8.81
N GLY A 388 -7.93 24.75 7.84
CA GLY A 388 -7.01 25.88 7.95
C GLY A 388 -5.80 25.65 8.87
N GLY A 389 -5.48 24.40 9.24
CA GLY A 389 -4.29 24.11 10.04
C GLY A 389 -3.90 22.63 10.14
N ALA A 390 -2.81 22.35 10.86
CA ALA A 390 -2.31 20.99 11.05
C ALA A 390 -3.21 20.14 11.97
N LYS A 391 -3.47 18.90 11.58
CA LYS A 391 -4.20 17.90 12.36
C LYS A 391 -3.26 17.04 13.21
N THR A 392 -3.75 16.64 14.38
CA THR A 392 -3.02 15.72 15.27
C THR A 392 -3.31 14.28 14.86
N ILE A 393 -2.28 13.52 14.57
CA ILE A 393 -2.33 12.12 14.11
C ILE A 393 -2.16 11.19 15.32
N SER A 394 -3.03 10.19 15.43
CA SER A 394 -2.99 9.15 16.47
C SER A 394 -2.28 7.87 16.02
N SER A 395 -2.37 7.51 14.73
CA SER A 395 -1.72 6.30 14.20
C SER A 395 -1.47 6.38 12.70
N PHE A 396 -0.48 5.63 12.22
CA PHE A 396 -0.26 5.33 10.80
C PHE A 396 0.08 3.86 10.66
N ALA A 397 -0.73 3.12 9.91
CA ALA A 397 -0.60 1.67 9.85
C ALA A 397 -0.96 1.13 8.46
N ARG A 398 -0.22 0.12 8.01
CA ARG A 398 -0.62 -0.67 6.84
C ARG A 398 -1.90 -1.45 7.15
N THR A 399 -2.89 -1.30 6.29
CA THR A 399 -4.20 -1.96 6.40
C THR A 399 -4.42 -3.04 5.34
N GLY A 400 -3.60 -3.04 4.29
CA GLY A 400 -3.63 -4.04 3.22
C GLY A 400 -2.28 -4.13 2.50
N ASN A 401 -2.19 -4.94 1.45
CA ASN A 401 -0.93 -5.04 0.70
C ASN A 401 -0.54 -3.72 0.05
N ARG A 402 -1.51 -2.89 -0.34
CA ARG A 402 -1.29 -1.65 -1.08
C ARG A 402 -1.96 -0.45 -0.41
N THR A 403 -2.31 -0.57 0.86
CA THR A 403 -3.05 0.46 1.59
C THR A 403 -2.48 0.71 2.97
N ALA A 404 -2.49 1.97 3.40
CA ALA A 404 -2.13 2.38 4.75
C ALA A 404 -3.07 3.50 5.22
N ASP A 405 -3.44 3.49 6.49
CA ASP A 405 -4.37 4.44 7.08
C ASP A 405 -3.63 5.42 8.00
N ILE A 406 -3.93 6.70 7.86
CA ILE A 406 -3.60 7.77 8.81
C ILE A 406 -4.85 8.02 9.66
N THR A 407 -4.78 7.77 10.96
CA THR A 407 -5.87 8.05 11.91
C THR A 407 -5.62 9.38 12.62
N LEU A 408 -6.53 10.32 12.51
CA LEU A 408 -6.55 11.61 13.21
C LEU A 408 -7.18 11.46 14.60
N THR A 409 -6.79 12.32 15.52
CA THR A 409 -7.41 12.39 16.87
C THR A 409 -8.76 13.12 16.88
N SER A 410 -9.09 13.82 15.79
CA SER A 410 -10.35 14.54 15.63
C SER A 410 -10.74 14.59 14.16
N ALA A 411 -12.03 14.45 13.88
CA ALA A 411 -12.60 14.58 12.55
C ALA A 411 -12.29 15.93 11.89
N ILE A 412 -12.06 15.92 10.58
CA ILE A 412 -11.98 17.10 9.72
C ILE A 412 -13.38 17.68 9.54
N THR A 413 -13.55 18.99 9.72
CA THR A 413 -14.86 19.64 9.58
C THR A 413 -15.16 20.08 8.14
N ASP A 414 -14.13 20.55 7.45
CA ASP A 414 -14.11 21.04 6.08
C ASP A 414 -13.17 20.16 5.25
N ALA A 415 -13.78 19.27 4.46
CA ALA A 415 -13.05 18.38 3.56
C ALA A 415 -12.83 18.98 2.17
N SER A 416 -13.16 20.27 1.99
CA SER A 416 -12.95 20.96 0.71
C SER A 416 -11.51 21.41 0.48
N ASP A 417 -10.64 21.30 1.49
CA ASP A 417 -9.21 21.60 1.41
C ASP A 417 -8.44 20.72 2.41
N ILE A 418 -7.86 19.63 1.91
CA ILE A 418 -7.04 18.70 2.72
C ILE A 418 -5.73 18.44 1.98
N ASP A 419 -4.63 18.70 2.66
CA ASP A 419 -3.29 18.34 2.21
C ASP A 419 -2.71 17.22 3.07
N VAL A 420 -2.13 16.21 2.42
CA VAL A 420 -1.51 15.06 3.10
C VAL A 420 -0.04 14.99 2.75
N TYR A 421 0.79 15.19 3.75
CA TYR A 421 2.24 15.11 3.63
C TYR A 421 2.66 13.77 4.22
N VAL A 422 3.28 12.95 3.39
CA VAL A 422 3.91 11.71 3.83
C VAL A 422 5.39 11.84 3.49
N GLY A 423 6.19 12.01 4.53
CA GLY A 423 7.63 11.87 4.52
C GLY A 423 8.04 10.98 5.68
N TRP A 424 9.34 10.76 5.81
CA TRP A 424 9.90 10.05 6.95
C TRP A 424 10.89 10.94 7.69
N GLY A 425 10.80 11.01 9.01
CA GLY A 425 11.75 11.73 9.87
C GLY A 425 11.97 11.00 11.19
N THR A 426 12.95 11.46 11.98
CA THR A 426 13.10 11.10 13.40
C THR A 426 12.94 12.33 14.29
N GLY A 427 12.07 12.27 15.30
CA GLY A 427 11.82 13.37 16.24
C GLY A 427 10.50 13.29 17.02
N ASN A 428 10.59 13.35 18.34
CA ASN A 428 9.49 13.28 19.31
C ASN A 428 8.65 14.58 19.47
N THR A 429 8.63 15.46 18.47
CA THR A 429 7.99 16.78 18.59
C THR A 429 6.78 16.94 17.67
N SER A 430 5.71 17.51 18.20
CA SER A 430 4.50 17.93 17.47
C SER A 430 4.71 19.20 16.62
N ASN A 431 5.95 19.61 16.37
CA ASN A 431 6.27 20.85 15.68
C ASN A 431 6.14 20.68 14.17
N LEU A 432 5.50 21.67 13.52
CA LEU A 432 5.34 21.86 12.08
C LEU A 432 6.53 21.25 11.30
N LEU A 433 6.30 20.15 10.61
CA LEU A 433 7.11 19.79 9.45
C LEU A 433 6.69 20.76 8.35
N THR A 434 7.47 21.80 8.12
CA THR A 434 7.14 22.73 7.04
C THR A 434 7.65 22.07 5.77
N TYR A 435 6.79 21.28 5.12
CA TYR A 435 6.94 20.89 3.73
C TYR A 435 6.02 21.81 2.90
N PRO A 436 6.42 23.01 2.43
CA PRO A 436 5.57 23.80 1.55
C PRO A 436 5.93 23.62 0.07
N SER A 437 4.88 23.33 -0.72
CA SER A 437 4.63 23.68 -2.13
C SER A 437 5.78 23.70 -3.14
N SER A 438 5.75 22.75 -4.09
CA SER A 438 5.79 23.17 -5.49
C SER A 438 4.87 22.30 -6.35
N SER A 439 4.02 22.95 -7.12
CA SER A 439 3.11 22.36 -8.12
C SER A 439 3.87 21.82 -9.36
N ALA A 440 5.16 21.54 -9.25
CA ALA A 440 6.09 21.40 -10.37
C ALA A 440 6.72 20.01 -10.55
N VAL A 441 6.46 19.05 -9.66
CA VAL A 441 7.02 17.69 -9.74
C VAL A 441 5.91 16.70 -10.10
N SER A 442 6.01 16.03 -11.25
CA SER A 442 4.92 15.20 -11.79
C SER A 442 5.03 13.70 -11.48
N GLY A 443 6.17 13.23 -10.95
CA GLY A 443 6.40 11.83 -10.57
C GLY A 443 6.72 11.63 -9.09
N VAL A 444 5.83 10.92 -8.36
CA VAL A 444 5.97 10.63 -6.93
C VAL A 444 6.35 9.15 -6.73
N TYR A 445 7.54 8.85 -6.21
CA TYR A 445 8.04 7.50 -5.86
C TYR A 445 8.12 7.40 -4.34
N ALA A 446 7.48 6.43 -3.64
CA ALA A 446 7.37 6.38 -2.16
C ALA A 446 8.55 7.03 -1.42
N LEU A 447 8.43 8.15 -0.71
CA LEU A 447 7.29 8.97 -0.33
C LEU A 447 7.67 10.47 -0.43
N PRO A 448 7.33 11.16 -1.53
CA PRO A 448 7.23 12.61 -1.51
C PRO A 448 5.75 13.01 -1.59
N PHE A 449 5.37 13.98 -0.77
CA PHE A 449 4.29 14.95 -1.02
C PHE A 449 3.10 14.49 -1.87
N ALA A 450 1.94 14.32 -1.23
CA ALA A 450 0.66 14.37 -1.93
C ALA A 450 -0.19 15.53 -1.39
N SER A 451 0.03 16.73 -1.93
CA SER A 451 -1.13 17.63 -2.06
C SER A 451 -2.03 17.01 -3.13
N LYS A 452 -2.96 16.14 -2.71
CA LYS A 452 -4.12 15.83 -3.54
C LYS A 452 -5.12 16.94 -3.27
N GLY A 453 -5.03 18.01 -4.05
CA GLY A 453 -6.06 19.04 -4.07
C GLY A 453 -7.43 18.39 -4.31
N ASN A 454 -8.24 18.33 -3.27
CA ASN A 454 -9.70 18.27 -3.24
C ASN A 454 -10.42 17.15 -4.00
N ASP A 455 -9.72 16.07 -4.34
CA ASP A 455 -10.33 14.90 -4.99
C ASP A 455 -10.35 13.70 -4.02
N PHE A 456 -10.91 13.92 -2.83
CA PHE A 456 -11.21 12.84 -1.88
C PHE A 456 -12.55 12.22 -2.24
N THR A 457 -12.56 10.92 -2.56
CA THR A 457 -13.81 10.17 -2.53
C THR A 457 -14.09 9.80 -1.08
N ILE A 458 -15.21 10.28 -0.53
CA ILE A 458 -15.69 9.87 0.78
C ILE A 458 -16.11 8.39 0.67
N GLN A 459 -15.56 7.54 1.53
CA GLN A 459 -15.89 6.11 1.53
C GLN A 459 -17.16 5.87 2.36
N ASN A 460 -18.26 5.52 1.72
CA ASN A 460 -19.54 5.19 2.35
C ASN A 460 -19.59 3.74 2.87
N THR A 461 -20.13 3.51 4.06
CA THR A 461 -20.38 2.21 4.68
C THR A 461 -21.87 1.88 4.66
N ALA A 462 -22.25 0.73 4.12
CA ALA A 462 -23.66 0.32 4.08
C ALA A 462 -24.31 0.24 5.47
N PRO A 463 -25.56 0.73 5.64
CA PRO A 463 -26.25 0.69 6.92
C PRO A 463 -26.73 -0.73 7.26
N THR A 464 -27.03 -0.97 8.53
CA THR A 464 -27.77 -2.17 8.98
C THR A 464 -29.22 -1.83 9.28
N VAL A 465 -30.15 -2.74 8.96
CA VAL A 465 -31.58 -2.55 9.19
C VAL A 465 -32.20 -3.73 9.94
N SER A 466 -33.17 -3.44 10.80
CA SER A 466 -34.08 -4.40 11.41
C SER A 466 -35.52 -3.90 11.34
N ILE A 467 -36.50 -4.81 11.34
CA ILE A 467 -37.92 -4.45 11.27
C ILE A 467 -38.57 -4.75 12.62
N THR A 468 -39.37 -3.82 13.12
CA THR A 468 -40.24 -4.03 14.29
C THR A 468 -41.69 -3.69 13.96
N GLY A 469 -42.64 -4.45 14.50
CA GLY A 469 -44.07 -4.17 14.32
C GLY A 469 -44.93 -5.26 14.94
N GLU A 470 -46.21 -5.29 14.55
CA GLU A 470 -47.19 -6.23 15.09
C GLU A 470 -46.94 -7.66 14.58
N ALA A 471 -46.66 -8.60 15.49
CA ALA A 471 -46.42 -10.00 15.13
C ALA A 471 -47.67 -10.74 14.63
N SER A 472 -48.87 -10.19 14.88
CA SER A 472 -50.13 -10.78 14.44
C SER A 472 -51.19 -9.73 14.10
N LEU A 473 -51.91 -9.96 13.00
CA LEU A 473 -53.02 -9.11 12.53
C LEU A 473 -54.32 -9.89 12.42
N THR A 474 -55.44 -9.20 12.58
CA THR A 474 -56.74 -9.71 12.10
C THR A 474 -56.83 -9.46 10.60
N ALA A 475 -57.34 -10.44 9.83
CA ALA A 475 -57.46 -10.28 8.38
C ALA A 475 -58.23 -9.01 7.98
N GLY A 476 -57.64 -8.21 7.09
CA GLY A 476 -58.19 -6.92 6.64
C GLY A 476 -57.97 -5.74 7.58
N ALA A 477 -57.38 -5.94 8.77
CA ALA A 477 -56.95 -4.86 9.64
C ALA A 477 -55.54 -4.34 9.23
N PRO A 478 -55.29 -3.03 9.32
CA PRO A 478 -53.95 -2.48 9.10
C PRO A 478 -53.03 -2.72 10.31
N GLY A 479 -51.75 -2.99 10.04
CA GLY A 479 -50.68 -3.02 11.04
C GLY A 479 -49.50 -2.17 10.61
N THR A 480 -48.79 -1.56 11.56
CA THR A 480 -47.66 -0.66 11.29
C THR A 480 -46.33 -1.34 11.59
N TYR A 481 -45.36 -1.18 10.68
CA TYR A 481 -44.03 -1.78 10.75
C TYR A 481 -42.98 -0.71 10.48
N THR A 482 -41.98 -0.63 11.34
CA THR A 482 -40.93 0.39 11.32
C THR A 482 -39.57 -0.25 11.07
N ALA A 483 -38.80 0.34 10.18
CA ALA A 483 -37.40 -0.01 9.95
C ALA A 483 -36.54 0.75 10.96
N ASN A 484 -35.78 0.03 11.76
CA ASN A 484 -34.80 0.59 12.67
C ASN A 484 -33.43 0.42 12.03
N ILE A 485 -32.78 1.54 11.75
CA ILE A 485 -31.47 1.59 11.12
C ILE A 485 -30.40 1.78 12.19
N ASN A 486 -29.26 1.13 11.99
CA ASN A 486 -28.02 1.51 12.64
C ASN A 486 -27.01 1.74 11.52
N ASP A 487 -26.67 3.01 11.35
CA ASP A 487 -25.73 3.48 10.35
C ASP A 487 -24.42 3.87 11.06
N PRO A 488 -23.28 3.26 10.70
CA PRO A 488 -21.97 3.73 11.14
C PRO A 488 -21.71 5.19 10.75
N ASP A 489 -22.35 5.67 9.69
CA ASP A 489 -22.14 6.98 9.08
C ASP A 489 -23.21 7.99 9.58
N ALA A 490 -22.80 8.84 10.52
CA ALA A 490 -23.72 9.73 11.23
C ALA A 490 -24.10 10.95 10.39
N GLY A 491 -25.39 11.11 10.10
CA GLY A 491 -25.95 12.30 9.44
C GLY A 491 -26.41 12.09 7.99
N ASP A 492 -26.31 10.85 7.50
CA ASP A 492 -26.69 10.48 6.14
C ASP A 492 -28.21 10.45 5.90
N SER A 493 -28.60 10.54 4.62
CA SER A 493 -30.01 10.52 4.21
C SER A 493 -30.41 9.15 3.68
N HIS A 494 -31.33 8.47 4.36
CA HIS A 494 -31.73 7.10 4.01
C HIS A 494 -32.95 7.03 3.11
N THR A 495 -32.91 6.11 2.13
CA THR A 495 -34.07 5.72 1.33
C THR A 495 -34.50 4.29 1.68
N TYR A 496 -35.79 4.09 1.91
CA TYR A 496 -36.34 2.82 2.37
C TYR A 496 -37.14 2.17 1.25
N ILE A 497 -36.92 0.88 1.01
CA ILE A 497 -37.66 0.09 0.04
C ILE A 497 -38.33 -1.06 0.77
N TRP A 498 -39.66 -0.99 0.86
CA TRP A 498 -40.48 -2.04 1.46
C TRP A 498 -41.07 -2.96 0.40
N ARG A 499 -41.20 -4.24 0.73
CA ARG A 499 -41.94 -5.20 -0.10
C ARG A 499 -42.56 -6.32 0.70
N ILE A 500 -43.60 -6.91 0.13
CA ILE A 500 -44.13 -8.21 0.57
C ILE A 500 -43.32 -9.28 -0.14
N VAL A 501 -42.52 -10.03 0.63
CA VAL A 501 -41.64 -11.09 0.15
C VAL A 501 -42.43 -12.37 -0.10
N SER A 502 -43.43 -12.64 0.73
CA SER A 502 -44.39 -13.74 0.54
C SER A 502 -45.72 -13.47 1.26
N GLY A 503 -46.81 -14.06 0.76
CA GLY A 503 -48.17 -13.82 1.24
C GLY A 503 -48.88 -12.70 0.46
N ASP A 504 -50.06 -12.31 0.94
CA ASP A 504 -51.01 -11.46 0.23
C ASP A 504 -51.38 -10.24 1.07
N GLY A 505 -51.24 -9.05 0.50
CA GLY A 505 -51.59 -7.80 1.16
C GLY A 505 -51.21 -6.59 0.32
N SER A 506 -51.40 -5.41 0.90
CA SER A 506 -50.97 -4.14 0.33
C SER A 506 -50.16 -3.36 1.35
N LEU A 507 -49.13 -2.67 0.86
CA LEU A 507 -48.32 -1.74 1.63
C LEU A 507 -48.75 -0.31 1.34
N ASN A 508 -48.82 0.51 2.39
CA ASN A 508 -48.98 1.95 2.29
C ASN A 508 -47.78 2.65 2.94
N GLU A 509 -46.97 3.31 2.13
CA GLU A 509 -45.68 3.92 2.47
C GLU A 509 -45.80 5.44 2.63
N THR A 510 -46.81 5.90 3.39
CA THR A 510 -46.97 7.35 3.66
C THR A 510 -45.79 7.93 4.45
N ASN A 511 -45.11 7.09 5.23
CA ASN A 511 -43.80 7.37 5.83
C ASN A 511 -42.83 6.29 5.36
N THR A 512 -41.76 6.65 4.67
CA THR A 512 -40.85 5.64 4.08
C THR A 512 -40.11 4.84 5.15
N ALA A 513 -39.85 5.41 6.34
CA ALA A 513 -39.26 4.68 7.47
C ALA A 513 -40.26 3.74 8.19
N SER A 514 -41.57 3.87 7.92
CA SER A 514 -42.62 3.08 8.57
C SER A 514 -43.80 2.80 7.65
N VAL A 515 -44.01 1.54 7.29
CA VAL A 515 -45.05 1.10 6.37
C VAL A 515 -46.28 0.58 7.11
N THR A 516 -47.46 0.78 6.51
CA THR A 516 -48.69 0.11 6.96
C THR A 516 -48.99 -1.08 6.05
N LEU A 517 -49.00 -2.29 6.61
CA LEU A 517 -49.45 -3.50 5.93
C LEU A 517 -50.94 -3.69 6.18
N THR A 518 -51.72 -3.89 5.12
CA THR A 518 -53.09 -4.42 5.22
C THR A 518 -53.14 -5.78 4.54
N SER A 519 -53.43 -6.81 5.31
CA SER A 519 -53.55 -8.18 4.78
C SER A 519 -54.83 -8.37 3.97
N THR A 520 -54.80 -9.26 2.98
CA THR A 520 -56.03 -9.66 2.28
C THR A 520 -56.94 -10.47 3.22
N VAL A 521 -58.25 -10.20 3.17
CA VAL A 521 -59.23 -10.95 3.97
C VAL A 521 -59.30 -12.41 3.50
N LYS A 522 -58.89 -13.35 4.36
CA LYS A 522 -58.94 -14.79 4.10
C LYS A 522 -59.72 -15.53 5.19
N ALA A 523 -60.35 -16.64 4.79
CA ALA A 523 -61.08 -17.54 5.68
C ALA A 523 -60.16 -18.53 6.44
N VAL A 524 -58.86 -18.53 6.14
CA VAL A 524 -57.83 -19.34 6.79
C VAL A 524 -56.68 -18.44 7.22
N SER A 525 -56.02 -18.79 8.33
CA SER A 525 -54.83 -18.07 8.79
C SER A 525 -53.66 -18.25 7.82
N ASN A 526 -52.89 -17.20 7.61
CA ASN A 526 -51.70 -17.23 6.76
C ASN A 526 -50.57 -16.38 7.35
N THR A 527 -49.36 -16.54 6.81
CA THR A 527 -48.22 -15.69 7.15
C THR A 527 -47.95 -14.74 5.99
N VAL A 528 -47.68 -13.48 6.32
CA VAL A 528 -47.16 -12.48 5.38
C VAL A 528 -45.74 -12.13 5.81
N ARG A 529 -44.77 -12.25 4.91
CA ARG A 529 -43.37 -11.88 5.17
C ARG A 529 -43.07 -10.53 4.55
N LEU A 530 -42.69 -9.58 5.38
CA LEU A 530 -42.23 -8.25 4.97
C LEU A 530 -40.72 -8.27 4.78
N GLY A 531 -40.25 -7.54 3.78
CA GLY A 531 -38.84 -7.26 3.50
C GLY A 531 -38.59 -5.76 3.46
N CYS A 532 -37.46 -5.31 3.99
CA CYS A 532 -37.01 -3.92 3.91
C CYS A 532 -35.53 -3.87 3.57
N ILE A 533 -35.19 -3.05 2.58
CA ILE A 533 -33.82 -2.66 2.25
C ILE A 533 -33.71 -1.16 2.51
N VAL A 534 -32.62 -0.73 3.14
CA VAL A 534 -32.32 0.69 3.34
C VAL A 534 -31.08 1.02 2.53
N HIS A 535 -31.20 2.05 1.69
CA HIS A 535 -30.07 2.61 0.97
C HIS A 535 -29.55 3.82 1.72
N ASP A 536 -28.25 3.84 1.92
CA ASP A 536 -27.52 5.08 2.10
C ASP A 536 -26.77 5.42 0.79
N GLY A 537 -27.19 6.50 0.13
CA GLY A 537 -26.72 6.81 -1.22
C GLY A 537 -26.89 5.64 -2.21
N THR A 538 -25.76 5.10 -2.70
CA THR A 538 -25.71 3.93 -3.59
C THR A 538 -25.52 2.60 -2.87
N GLU A 539 -25.19 2.60 -1.58
CA GLU A 539 -24.86 1.39 -0.81
C GLU A 539 -26.12 0.82 -0.13
N PRO A 540 -26.56 -0.41 -0.46
CA PRO A 540 -27.71 -1.04 0.15
C PRO A 540 -27.35 -1.82 1.42
N SER A 541 -28.22 -1.78 2.42
CA SER A 541 -28.19 -2.73 3.53
C SER A 541 -28.47 -4.16 3.06
N GLU A 542 -28.10 -5.16 3.87
CA GLU A 542 -28.76 -6.46 3.76
C GLU A 542 -30.28 -6.31 4.00
N GLU A 543 -31.09 -7.15 3.35
CA GLU A 543 -32.55 -7.10 3.50
C GLU A 543 -32.98 -7.67 4.85
N ALA A 544 -33.68 -6.87 5.65
CA ALA A 544 -34.32 -7.34 6.87
C ALA A 544 -35.67 -7.99 6.56
N PHE A 545 -36.05 -9.00 7.34
CA PHE A 545 -37.33 -9.69 7.21
C PHE A 545 -38.14 -9.66 8.51
N PHE A 546 -39.47 -9.61 8.38
CA PHE A 546 -40.39 -9.75 9.50
C PHE A 546 -41.61 -10.60 9.08
N ASP A 547 -41.90 -11.65 9.84
CA ASP A 547 -43.03 -12.55 9.58
C ASP A 547 -44.24 -12.13 10.43
N VAL A 548 -45.39 -11.94 9.77
CA VAL A 548 -46.66 -11.52 10.39
C VAL A 548 -47.68 -12.63 10.27
N THR A 549 -48.26 -13.04 11.40
CA THR A 549 -49.34 -14.04 11.42
C THR A 549 -50.70 -13.36 11.26
N VAL A 550 -51.44 -13.68 10.20
CA VAL A 550 -52.78 -13.14 9.94
C VAL A 550 -53.84 -14.15 10.36
N ALA A 551 -54.70 -13.78 11.30
CA ALA A 551 -55.82 -14.60 11.77
C ALA A 551 -56.99 -14.56 10.79
N ALA A 552 -57.70 -15.69 10.62
CA ALA A 552 -58.86 -15.80 9.73
C ALA A 552 -60.00 -14.84 10.11
N TYR A 553 -60.72 -14.34 9.10
CA TYR A 553 -61.87 -13.46 9.32
C TYR A 553 -63.12 -14.23 9.80
N VAL A 554 -63.78 -13.72 10.85
CA VAL A 554 -65.05 -14.25 11.39
C VAL A 554 -66.14 -13.17 11.31
N PRO A 555 -67.21 -13.33 10.51
CA PRO A 555 -68.28 -12.32 10.40
C PRO A 555 -69.16 -12.26 11.67
N PRO A 556 -69.65 -11.06 12.08
CA PRO A 556 -70.54 -10.91 13.22
C PRO A 556 -72.00 -11.34 12.92
N VAL A 557 -72.67 -11.98 13.90
CA VAL A 557 -74.08 -12.39 13.83
C VAL A 557 -75.02 -11.25 14.29
N GLN A 558 -76.07 -10.94 13.52
CA GLN A 558 -76.96 -9.78 13.74
C GLN A 558 -78.37 -10.19 14.26
N THR A 559 -78.90 -9.54 15.31
CA THR A 559 -80.27 -9.76 15.86
C THR A 559 -81.12 -8.48 15.85
N THR A 560 -82.41 -8.54 15.46
CA THR A 560 -83.35 -7.40 15.34
C THR A 560 -84.57 -7.50 16.28
N GLN A 561 -85.07 -6.38 16.83
CA GLN A 561 -86.25 -6.26 17.74
C GLN A 561 -87.59 -6.08 16.98
N SER A 562 -88.71 -6.56 17.55
CA SER A 562 -90.12 -6.40 17.06
C SER A 562 -91.05 -5.78 18.13
N THR A 563 -92.20 -5.20 17.75
CA THR A 563 -93.17 -4.54 18.67
C THR A 563 -94.60 -5.14 18.52
N LEU A 564 -95.28 -5.48 19.63
CA LEU A 564 -96.69 -5.92 19.63
C LEU A 564 -97.65 -4.72 19.67
N ARG A 565 -98.68 -4.71 18.79
CA ARG A 565 -99.76 -3.71 18.82
C ARG A 565 -101.11 -4.37 19.16
N LEU A 566 -101.83 -3.84 20.14
CA LEU A 566 -103.16 -4.31 20.55
C LEU A 566 -104.23 -3.25 20.21
N LYS A 567 -105.34 -3.64 19.59
CA LYS A 567 -106.48 -2.77 19.25
C LYS A 567 -107.74 -3.26 19.98
N ILE A 568 -108.33 -2.41 20.81
CA ILE A 568 -109.55 -2.71 21.57
C ILE A 568 -110.68 -1.81 21.05
N ALA A 569 -111.87 -2.35 20.81
CA ALA A 569 -113.05 -1.60 20.36
C ALA A 569 -114.16 -1.66 21.43
N GLY A 570 -114.72 -0.50 21.79
CA GLY A 570 -115.86 -0.37 22.73
C GLY A 570 -115.47 0.20 24.10
N LEU A 571 -116.48 0.73 24.83
CA LEU A 571 -116.40 1.61 26.02
C LEU A 571 -115.18 1.45 26.94
N ALA A 572 -114.73 2.56 27.55
CA ALA A 572 -113.62 2.64 28.49
C ALA A 572 -113.76 1.63 29.65
N ILE A 573 -113.17 0.45 29.48
CA ILE A 573 -112.94 -0.52 30.54
C ILE A 573 -111.47 -0.40 30.90
N GLY A 574 -111.15 0.00 32.13
CA GLY A 574 -109.78 -0.11 32.62
C GLY A 574 -109.41 -1.60 32.66
N LEU A 575 -108.36 -1.99 31.92
CA LEU A 575 -107.80 -3.33 32.02
C LEU A 575 -106.85 -3.34 33.23
N ARG A 576 -107.24 -4.07 34.27
CA ARG A 576 -106.37 -4.40 35.39
C ARG A 576 -105.87 -5.84 35.22
N ASP A 577 -104.65 -6.09 35.69
CA ASP A 577 -104.03 -7.41 35.74
C ASP A 577 -103.79 -8.09 34.36
N LEU A 578 -103.20 -7.37 33.39
CA LEU A 578 -102.81 -8.00 32.13
C LEU A 578 -101.59 -8.89 32.35
N THR A 579 -101.73 -10.18 32.04
CA THR A 579 -100.64 -11.15 32.08
C THR A 579 -100.45 -11.78 30.71
N LEU A 580 -99.20 -11.82 30.22
CA LEU A 580 -98.83 -12.39 28.92
C LEU A 580 -97.84 -13.53 29.13
N PHE A 581 -98.03 -14.62 28.40
CA PHE A 581 -97.16 -15.80 28.42
C PHE A 581 -96.69 -16.17 27.02
N ASP A 582 -95.52 -16.79 26.92
CA ASP A 582 -95.08 -17.50 25.73
C ASP A 582 -95.86 -18.82 25.64
N MET A 583 -96.49 -19.14 24.50
CA MET A 583 -97.28 -20.37 24.39
C MET A 583 -96.45 -21.64 24.22
N GLN A 584 -95.22 -21.52 23.76
CA GLN A 584 -94.34 -22.64 23.47
C GLN A 584 -93.54 -23.03 24.72
N THR A 585 -93.04 -22.04 25.47
CA THR A 585 -92.27 -22.27 26.71
C THR A 585 -93.10 -22.17 27.98
N LYS A 586 -94.30 -21.55 27.91
CA LYS A 586 -95.17 -21.20 29.06
C LYS A 586 -94.57 -20.20 30.05
N GLU A 587 -93.47 -19.54 29.68
CA GLU A 587 -92.85 -18.53 30.53
C GLU A 587 -93.66 -17.23 30.58
N LEU A 588 -93.63 -16.57 31.74
CA LEU A 588 -94.25 -15.27 31.96
C LEU A 588 -93.48 -14.19 31.19
N LEU A 589 -94.13 -13.54 30.22
CA LEU A 589 -93.53 -12.47 29.41
C LEU A 589 -93.83 -11.08 29.96
N PHE A 590 -94.97 -10.90 30.63
CA PHE A 590 -95.36 -9.62 31.23
C PHE A 590 -96.47 -9.82 32.27
N THR A 591 -96.46 -9.05 33.36
CA THR A 591 -97.61 -8.87 34.26
C THR A 591 -97.66 -7.40 34.71
N GLY A 592 -98.84 -6.77 34.68
CA GLY A 592 -99.00 -5.41 35.18
C GLY A 592 -100.32 -4.73 34.81
N ASP A 593 -100.60 -3.62 35.50
CA ASP A 593 -101.75 -2.75 35.23
C ASP A 593 -101.49 -1.84 34.02
N VAL A 594 -102.48 -1.74 33.13
CA VAL A 594 -102.41 -0.85 31.97
C VAL A 594 -103.55 0.16 32.01
N LEU A 595 -103.22 1.43 32.29
CA LEU A 595 -104.17 2.52 32.21
C LEU A 595 -104.53 2.83 30.75
N VAL A 596 -105.77 2.52 30.36
CA VAL A 596 -106.27 2.81 29.02
C VAL A 596 -106.85 4.22 28.97
N ASN A 597 -106.14 5.17 28.36
CA ASN A 597 -106.71 6.42 27.90
C ASN A 597 -107.04 6.33 26.40
N LYS A 598 -108.16 6.93 26.00
CA LYS A 598 -108.82 6.81 24.69
C LYS A 598 -107.84 6.58 23.50
N TYR A 599 -107.94 5.37 22.93
CA TYR A 599 -107.57 4.92 21.58
C TYR A 599 -106.24 4.18 21.29
N ARG A 600 -105.22 4.08 22.15
CA ARG A 600 -104.04 3.19 21.89
C ARG A 600 -103.31 2.74 23.16
N VAL A 601 -102.78 1.50 23.14
CA VAL A 601 -101.78 1.01 24.10
C VAL A 601 -100.56 0.52 23.30
N ASN A 602 -99.38 1.01 23.64
CA ASN A 602 -98.10 0.45 23.19
C ASN A 602 -97.43 -0.22 24.39
N VAL A 603 -97.25 -1.54 24.34
CA VAL A 603 -96.43 -2.26 25.33
C VAL A 603 -95.14 -2.68 24.60
N PRO A 604 -93.96 -2.17 24.98
CA PRO A 604 -92.72 -2.72 24.49
C PRO A 604 -92.56 -4.13 25.07
N LEU A 605 -92.54 -5.12 24.19
CA LEU A 605 -92.22 -6.52 24.52
C LEU A 605 -91.00 -6.91 23.69
N THR A 606 -90.15 -7.78 24.23
CA THR A 606 -88.96 -8.27 23.51
C THR A 606 -89.06 -9.78 23.25
N PRO A 607 -90.11 -10.29 22.55
CA PRO A 607 -90.19 -11.70 22.23
C PRO A 607 -89.36 -12.01 20.96
N PRO A 608 -88.87 -13.25 20.80
CA PRO A 608 -88.29 -13.73 19.55
C PRO A 608 -89.27 -13.58 18.38
N LYS A 609 -88.73 -13.34 17.18
CA LYS A 609 -89.51 -13.21 15.94
C LYS A 609 -90.34 -14.49 15.69
N GLY A 610 -91.66 -14.35 15.58
CA GLY A 610 -92.59 -15.46 15.30
C GLY A 610 -93.47 -15.92 16.48
N THR A 611 -93.36 -15.26 17.64
CA THR A 611 -94.13 -15.61 18.85
C THR A 611 -95.63 -15.33 18.70
N LYS A 612 -96.48 -16.32 19.00
CA LYS A 612 -97.96 -16.18 19.01
C LYS A 612 -98.44 -15.91 20.44
N VAL A 613 -99.26 -14.88 20.63
CA VAL A 613 -99.72 -14.41 21.96
C VAL A 613 -101.25 -14.55 22.08
N PHE A 614 -101.76 -15.01 23.23
CA PHE A 614 -103.19 -15.08 23.57
C PHE A 614 -103.44 -14.52 24.98
N GLY A 615 -104.59 -13.87 25.21
CA GLY A 615 -104.99 -13.38 26.54
C GLY A 615 -106.30 -14.01 27.03
N TRP A 616 -106.39 -14.34 28.33
CA TRP A 616 -107.63 -14.68 29.03
C TRP A 616 -107.75 -13.80 30.30
N HIS A 617 -108.98 -13.33 30.58
CA HIS A 617 -109.37 -12.59 31.79
C HIS A 617 -110.25 -13.46 32.72
N ALA A 618 -110.04 -13.40 34.03
CA ALA A 618 -110.99 -13.96 35.01
C ALA A 618 -111.13 -13.10 36.29
N GLY A 619 -112.36 -12.63 36.54
CA GLY A 619 -112.91 -12.24 37.86
C GLY A 619 -113.01 -10.72 38.10
N SER A 620 -114.04 -9.98 37.69
CA SER A 620 -115.49 -9.94 38.03
C SER A 620 -115.87 -9.13 39.28
N ASN A 621 -116.57 -8.00 39.05
CA ASN A 621 -117.81 -7.69 39.75
C ASN A 621 -118.84 -7.14 38.72
N PRO A 622 -120.09 -7.64 38.70
CA PRO A 622 -121.11 -7.33 37.67
C PRO A 622 -121.56 -5.86 37.68
N PRO A 623 -122.03 -5.27 36.56
CA PRO A 623 -122.58 -5.92 35.36
C PRO A 623 -121.86 -5.50 34.07
N TYR A 624 -120.80 -6.20 33.64
CA TYR A 624 -120.23 -6.03 32.30
C TYR A 624 -119.83 -7.36 31.66
N THR A 625 -120.22 -7.52 30.41
CA THR A 625 -120.00 -8.66 29.51
C THR A 625 -118.52 -8.83 29.12
N SER A 626 -118.06 -10.07 29.06
CA SER A 626 -116.72 -10.47 28.61
C SER A 626 -116.52 -10.27 27.09
N THR A 627 -115.45 -9.59 26.68
CA THR A 627 -115.02 -9.48 25.28
C THR A 627 -113.63 -10.10 25.12
N GLY A 628 -113.46 -11.07 24.22
CA GLY A 628 -112.15 -11.61 23.87
C GLY A 628 -111.37 -10.68 22.92
N VAL A 629 -110.05 -10.57 23.10
CA VAL A 629 -109.16 -9.75 22.25
C VAL A 629 -108.12 -10.64 21.59
N TYR A 630 -107.91 -10.47 20.27
CA TYR A 630 -106.89 -11.15 19.48
C TYR A 630 -105.91 -10.13 18.88
N GLY A 631 -104.61 -10.44 18.87
CA GLY A 631 -103.56 -9.64 18.21
C GLY A 631 -102.34 -10.49 17.84
N VAL A 632 -101.61 -10.07 16.80
CA VAL A 632 -100.39 -10.73 16.28
C VAL A 632 -99.23 -9.73 16.32
N THR A 633 -98.02 -10.16 16.67
CA THR A 633 -96.79 -9.35 16.55
C THR A 633 -96.36 -9.21 15.08
N GLU A 634 -95.97 -8.02 14.65
CA GLU A 634 -95.18 -7.82 13.41
C GLU A 634 -93.68 -7.81 13.71
#